data_AF-A0A7J4Q2E5-F1
#
_entry.id   AF-A0A7J4Q2E5-F1
#
_cell.length_a   1.000
_cell.length_b   1.000
_cell.length_c   1.000
_cell.angle_alpha   90.00
_cell.angle_beta   90.00
_cell.angle_gamma   90.00
#
_symmetry.space_group_name_H-M   'P 1'
#
loop_
_entity.id
_entity.type
_entity.pdbx_description
1 polymer ?
#
loop_
_entity_poly.entity_id
_entity_poly.type
_entity_poly.pdbx_seq_one_letter_code
_entity_poly.pdbx_strand_id
1 'polypeptide(L)'
;MTGIAEKLASNQKQVAISEFFEKNKHFLGFDSLARSLITAVKEAVDNALDACEEARILPTIKVAIEKVDLKKDIVKLIVEDNGPGIPQKSIEKVFGQLLFGSRFHAIRQSRGQQGIGITGVVMYCQLTTGRTTHVRSKIASEPTAAVVDIGLDTRKNKATKSNQGREIWYNPDGSSKDHGTEVTAQLKAKYQKGRQSVWQYLRMTSIVNPHAEITFTDPEGEVHHWPRVTERLPTKVEAIKPHPHGIELGQLQRMASESTDSRMTVFLRMNFSGVSARASKELCVAAEIDEKTKPTKMNPDQIRALLESFQGERLINGKPVKLLNPPTNCLSPIEELLIKKGLSKTIDSRFIATLTRAPEVTQGNPYQVEVGLIFGGNMPADKPVEILRFANRVPLMYQQGGCLLTKAIESV
;
A
#
# COMPACT_ATOMS: atom_id res chain seq x y z
N MET A 1 -1.47 -53.16 -4.08
CA MET A 1 -1.85 -52.28 -2.95
C MET A 1 -1.11 -50.97 -3.11
N THR A 2 -1.79 -49.88 -3.50
CA THR A 2 -1.16 -48.55 -3.55
C THR A 2 -0.65 -48.21 -2.16
N GLY A 3 0.63 -47.81 -2.08
CA GLY A 3 1.34 -47.62 -0.83
C GLY A 3 0.66 -46.57 0.04
N ILE A 4 0.75 -46.72 1.36
CA ILE A 4 0.22 -45.72 2.32
C ILE A 4 0.75 -44.32 1.99
N ALA A 5 1.98 -44.21 1.50
CA ALA A 5 2.58 -42.98 1.00
C ALA A 5 1.88 -42.39 -0.24
N GLU A 6 1.45 -43.19 -1.22
CA GLU A 6 0.72 -42.73 -2.41
C GLU A 6 -0.69 -42.28 -2.05
N LYS A 7 -1.36 -42.97 -1.12
CA LYS A 7 -2.65 -42.54 -0.58
C LYS A 7 -2.52 -41.24 0.21
N LEU A 8 -1.50 -41.10 1.05
CA LEU A 8 -1.21 -39.86 1.77
C LEU A 8 -0.86 -38.70 0.82
N ALA A 9 -0.06 -38.96 -0.23
CA ALA A 9 0.28 -37.98 -1.25
C ALA A 9 -0.95 -37.55 -2.06
N SER A 10 -1.85 -38.48 -2.41
CA SER A 10 -3.10 -38.15 -3.12
C SER A 10 -4.08 -37.30 -2.31
N ASN A 11 -3.95 -37.30 -0.97
CA ASN A 11 -4.74 -36.47 -0.07
C ASN A 11 -4.17 -35.06 0.13
N GLN A 12 -2.95 -34.79 -0.37
CA GLN A 12 -2.37 -33.46 -0.31
C GLN A 12 -3.01 -32.58 -1.39
N LYS A 13 -3.85 -31.63 -0.95
CA LYS A 13 -4.47 -30.64 -1.83
C LYS A 13 -3.73 -29.31 -1.69
N GLN A 14 -3.26 -28.78 -2.82
CA GLN A 14 -2.72 -27.42 -2.87
C GLN A 14 -3.88 -26.43 -2.67
N VAL A 15 -3.78 -25.61 -1.63
CA VAL A 15 -4.78 -24.61 -1.28
C VAL A 15 -4.44 -23.31 -2.02
N ALA A 16 -5.42 -22.74 -2.73
CA ALA A 16 -5.23 -21.44 -3.37
C ALA A 16 -5.04 -20.34 -2.32
N ILE A 17 -4.27 -19.29 -2.64
CA ILE A 17 -3.99 -18.17 -1.73
C ILE A 17 -5.29 -17.50 -1.25
N SER A 18 -6.29 -17.41 -2.13
CA SER A 18 -7.62 -16.93 -1.80
C SER A 18 -8.35 -17.81 -0.79
N GLU A 19 -8.22 -19.13 -0.86
CA GLU A 19 -8.81 -20.05 0.13
C GLU A 19 -8.07 -19.96 1.49
N PHE A 20 -6.76 -19.69 1.46
CA PHE A 20 -6.01 -19.39 2.69
C PHE A 20 -6.55 -18.16 3.40
N PHE A 21 -6.79 -17.06 2.67
CA PHE A 21 -7.34 -15.83 3.27
C PHE A 21 -8.82 -15.93 3.62
N GLU A 22 -9.59 -16.76 2.91
CA GLU A 22 -10.97 -17.08 3.27
C GLU A 22 -11.07 -17.71 4.66
N LYS A 23 -10.14 -18.64 4.97
CA LYS A 23 -10.02 -19.28 6.29
C LYS A 23 -9.36 -18.37 7.33
N ASN A 24 -8.45 -17.49 6.90
CA ASN A 24 -7.65 -16.66 7.79
C ASN A 24 -7.87 -15.15 7.56
N LYS A 25 -9.11 -14.71 7.72
CA LYS A 25 -9.55 -13.31 7.49
C LYS A 25 -8.78 -12.28 8.33
N HIS A 26 -8.28 -12.69 9.49
CA HIS A 26 -7.49 -11.83 10.39
C HIS A 26 -6.18 -11.35 9.77
N PHE A 27 -5.54 -12.11 8.86
CA PHE A 27 -4.34 -11.66 8.14
C PHE A 27 -4.62 -10.50 7.17
N LEU A 28 -5.86 -10.37 6.71
CA LEU A 28 -6.30 -9.24 5.89
C LEU A 28 -6.80 -8.06 6.73
N GLY A 29 -6.73 -8.13 8.06
CA GLY A 29 -7.24 -7.09 8.95
C GLY A 29 -8.75 -7.12 9.18
N PHE A 30 -9.44 -8.21 8.80
CA PHE A 30 -10.87 -8.43 9.05
C PHE A 30 -11.09 -9.32 10.27
N ASP A 31 -10.63 -8.84 11.43
CA ASP A 31 -10.66 -9.58 12.70
C ASP A 31 -11.94 -9.30 13.51
N SER A 32 -12.32 -8.02 13.64
CA SER A 32 -13.53 -7.59 14.34
C SER A 32 -14.40 -6.71 13.45
N LEU A 33 -15.70 -6.64 13.73
CA LEU A 33 -16.67 -5.88 12.91
C LEU A 33 -16.30 -4.39 12.77
N ALA A 34 -15.75 -3.77 13.82
CA ALA A 34 -15.32 -2.39 13.77
C ALA A 34 -14.03 -2.21 12.96
N ARG A 35 -13.05 -3.12 13.14
CA ARG A 35 -11.79 -3.10 12.39
C ARG A 35 -12.03 -3.38 10.91
N SER A 36 -12.93 -4.30 10.58
CA SER A 36 -13.32 -4.62 9.20
C SER A 36 -13.79 -3.39 8.42
N LEU A 37 -14.60 -2.53 9.06
CA LEU A 37 -15.06 -1.29 8.42
C LEU A 37 -13.91 -0.33 8.15
N ILE A 38 -13.03 -0.13 9.13
CA ILE A 38 -11.86 0.75 8.99
C ILE A 38 -10.91 0.23 7.93
N THR A 39 -10.64 -1.09 7.90
CA THR A 39 -9.83 -1.72 6.86
C THR A 39 -10.45 -1.49 5.48
N ALA A 40 -11.76 -1.69 5.32
CA ALA A 40 -12.43 -1.47 4.04
C ALA A 40 -12.33 -0.01 3.56
N VAL A 41 -12.58 0.96 4.46
CA VAL A 41 -12.43 2.39 4.15
C VAL A 41 -10.97 2.72 3.82
N LYS A 42 -10.02 2.21 4.61
CA LYS A 42 -8.59 2.41 4.41
C LYS A 42 -8.16 1.97 3.01
N GLU A 43 -8.46 0.72 2.65
CA GLU A 43 -8.04 0.17 1.35
C GLU A 43 -8.73 0.87 0.17
N ALA A 44 -9.97 1.32 0.31
CA ALA A 44 -10.64 2.09 -0.73
C ALA A 44 -10.05 3.50 -0.90
N VAL A 45 -9.84 4.22 0.21
CA VAL A 45 -9.29 5.59 0.20
C VAL A 45 -7.82 5.61 -0.24
N ASP A 46 -7.01 4.65 0.22
CA ASP A 46 -5.60 4.55 -0.18
C ASP A 46 -5.48 4.34 -1.70
N ASN A 47 -6.32 3.48 -2.28
CA ASN A 47 -6.33 3.24 -3.73
C ASN A 47 -6.83 4.45 -4.52
N ALA A 48 -7.85 5.16 -4.03
CA ALA A 48 -8.33 6.41 -4.63
C ALA A 48 -7.23 7.49 -4.64
N LEU A 49 -6.53 7.69 -3.51
CA LEU A 49 -5.41 8.63 -3.41
C LEU A 49 -4.27 8.26 -4.37
N ASP A 50 -3.87 6.99 -4.38
CA ASP A 50 -2.81 6.51 -5.28
C ASP A 50 -3.18 6.71 -6.75
N ALA A 51 -4.43 6.41 -7.15
CA ALA A 51 -4.90 6.57 -8.52
C ALA A 51 -4.91 8.04 -8.96
N CYS A 52 -5.33 8.96 -8.09
CA CYS A 52 -5.31 10.39 -8.36
C CYS A 52 -3.87 10.91 -8.47
N GLU A 53 -2.99 10.52 -7.55
CA GLU A 53 -1.59 10.96 -7.54
C GLU A 53 -0.79 10.45 -8.74
N GLU A 54 -1.00 9.19 -9.15
CA GLU A 54 -0.38 8.61 -10.34
C GLU A 54 -0.84 9.33 -11.62
N ALA A 55 -2.12 9.73 -11.69
CA ALA A 55 -2.68 10.49 -12.81
C ALA A 55 -2.42 12.01 -12.72
N ARG A 56 -1.76 12.49 -11.66
CA ARG A 56 -1.52 13.92 -11.39
C ARG A 56 -2.81 14.76 -11.30
N ILE A 57 -3.87 14.17 -10.75
CA ILE A 57 -5.15 14.82 -10.49
C ILE A 57 -5.24 15.16 -9.00
N LEU A 58 -5.75 16.35 -8.66
CA LEU A 58 -6.00 16.73 -7.27
C LEU A 58 -7.13 15.87 -6.68
N PRO A 59 -6.89 15.06 -5.64
CA PRO A 59 -7.88 14.14 -5.14
C PRO A 59 -9.08 14.86 -4.50
N THR A 60 -10.27 14.42 -4.87
CA THR A 60 -11.55 14.73 -4.23
C THR A 60 -12.24 13.39 -3.98
N ILE A 61 -12.29 12.99 -2.72
CA ILE A 61 -12.77 11.67 -2.29
C ILE A 61 -14.02 11.86 -1.45
N LYS A 62 -15.09 11.16 -1.79
CA LYS A 62 -16.32 11.10 -0.99
C LYS A 62 -16.45 9.69 -0.42
N VAL A 63 -16.67 9.62 0.88
CA VAL A 63 -16.91 8.36 1.60
C VAL A 63 -18.28 8.47 2.26
N ALA A 64 -19.18 7.54 1.97
CA ALA A 64 -20.47 7.45 2.63
C ALA A 64 -20.65 6.06 3.22
N ILE A 65 -21.21 6.00 4.43
CA ILE A 65 -21.52 4.73 5.09
C ILE A 65 -22.99 4.74 5.46
N GLU A 66 -23.76 3.80 4.90
CA GLU A 66 -25.19 3.65 5.15
C GLU A 66 -25.44 2.38 5.98
N LYS A 67 -26.35 2.45 6.96
CA LYS A 67 -26.85 1.27 7.69
C LYS A 67 -27.92 0.59 6.84
N VAL A 68 -27.67 -0.64 6.40
CA VAL A 68 -28.64 -1.43 5.60
C VAL A 68 -29.50 -2.32 6.49
N ASP A 69 -28.87 -3.06 7.40
CA ASP A 69 -29.57 -3.95 8.34
C ASP A 69 -28.92 -3.85 9.72
N LEU A 70 -29.65 -3.21 10.66
CA LEU A 70 -29.22 -3.03 12.04
C LEU A 70 -29.15 -4.34 12.83
N LYS A 71 -29.98 -5.34 12.51
CA LYS A 71 -30.00 -6.61 13.25
C LYS A 71 -28.86 -7.53 12.84
N LYS A 72 -28.39 -7.39 11.60
CA LYS A 72 -27.30 -8.20 11.04
C LYS A 72 -25.96 -7.48 11.01
N ASP A 73 -25.88 -6.24 11.50
CA ASP A 73 -24.72 -5.36 11.41
C ASP A 73 -24.21 -5.24 9.96
N ILE A 74 -25.13 -5.05 8.99
CA ILE A 74 -24.75 -4.87 7.58
C ILE A 74 -24.74 -3.39 7.25
N VAL A 75 -23.60 -2.94 6.74
CA VAL A 75 -23.37 -1.57 6.28
C VAL A 75 -23.03 -1.57 4.80
N LYS A 76 -23.43 -0.51 4.12
CA LYS A 76 -23.06 -0.21 2.74
C LYS A 76 -22.03 0.91 2.76
N LEU A 77 -20.82 0.59 2.33
CA LEU A 77 -19.73 1.52 2.13
C LEU A 77 -19.72 1.97 0.68
N ILE A 78 -19.72 3.27 0.45
CA ILE A 78 -19.61 3.90 -0.87
C ILE A 78 -18.38 4.80 -0.83
N VAL A 79 -17.45 4.58 -1.75
CA VAL A 79 -16.27 5.45 -1.93
C VAL A 79 -16.22 5.90 -3.38
N GLU A 80 -16.31 7.20 -3.59
CA GLU A 80 -16.21 7.85 -4.90
C GLU A 80 -14.93 8.70 -4.94
N ASP A 81 -14.18 8.57 -6.03
CA ASP A 81 -13.02 9.40 -6.34
C ASP A 81 -13.18 10.12 -7.70
N ASN A 82 -12.37 11.15 -7.88
CA ASN A 82 -12.21 11.86 -9.15
C ASN A 82 -10.91 11.44 -9.88
N GLY A 83 -10.46 10.20 -9.68
CA GLY A 83 -9.28 9.67 -10.37
C GLY A 83 -9.51 9.48 -11.87
N PRO A 84 -8.54 8.90 -12.60
CA PRO A 84 -8.60 8.73 -14.05
C PRO A 84 -9.69 7.75 -14.53
N GLY A 85 -10.30 7.00 -13.60
CA GLY A 85 -11.14 5.85 -13.92
C GLY A 85 -10.32 4.60 -14.24
N ILE A 86 -10.99 3.46 -14.20
CA ILE A 86 -10.47 2.14 -14.55
C ILE A 86 -11.19 1.62 -15.79
N PRO A 87 -10.47 1.25 -16.88
CA PRO A 87 -11.08 0.62 -18.04
C PRO A 87 -11.79 -0.69 -17.67
N GLN A 88 -12.95 -0.95 -18.27
CA GLN A 88 -13.80 -2.10 -17.93
C GLN A 88 -13.05 -3.45 -17.91
N LYS A 89 -12.15 -3.68 -18.87
CA LYS A 89 -11.33 -4.91 -18.96
C LYS A 89 -10.33 -5.07 -17.80
N SER A 90 -9.93 -3.96 -17.17
CA SER A 90 -8.96 -3.95 -16.07
C SER A 90 -9.63 -4.02 -14.70
N ILE A 91 -10.91 -3.64 -14.58
CA ILE A 91 -11.67 -3.73 -13.33
C ILE A 91 -11.60 -5.15 -12.74
N GLU A 92 -11.77 -6.16 -13.59
CA GLU A 92 -11.70 -7.57 -13.18
C GLU A 92 -10.37 -7.94 -12.51
N LYS A 93 -9.25 -7.45 -13.05
CA LYS A 93 -7.92 -7.76 -12.52
C LYS A 93 -7.61 -7.00 -11.23
N VAL A 94 -8.08 -5.76 -11.14
CA VAL A 94 -7.85 -4.89 -9.96
C VAL A 94 -8.65 -5.38 -8.75
N PHE A 95 -9.92 -5.77 -8.95
CA PHE A 95 -10.83 -6.10 -7.85
C PHE A 95 -11.02 -7.61 -7.61
N GLY A 96 -10.70 -8.45 -8.59
CA GLY A 96 -11.02 -9.89 -8.54
C GLY A 96 -9.81 -10.81 -8.69
N GLN A 97 -8.58 -10.31 -8.54
CA GLN A 97 -7.38 -11.13 -8.48
C GLN A 97 -6.53 -10.73 -7.27
N LEU A 98 -6.27 -11.67 -6.35
CA LEU A 98 -5.35 -11.43 -5.25
C LEU A 98 -3.91 -11.44 -5.76
N LEU A 99 -3.09 -10.60 -5.14
CA LEU A 99 -1.68 -10.41 -5.48
C LEU A 99 -1.45 -9.90 -6.91
N PHE A 100 -2.43 -9.18 -7.45
CA PHE A 100 -2.30 -8.52 -8.73
C PHE A 100 -1.99 -7.03 -8.53
N GLY A 101 -0.94 -6.54 -9.18
CA GLY A 101 -0.60 -5.12 -9.13
C GLY A 101 0.76 -4.79 -9.71
N SER A 102 0.90 -3.58 -10.24
CA SER A 102 2.18 -3.02 -10.69
C SER A 102 3.18 -2.77 -9.54
N ARG A 103 2.73 -2.89 -8.29
CA ARG A 103 3.46 -2.50 -7.06
C ARG A 103 4.42 -3.58 -6.52
N PHE A 104 4.38 -4.81 -7.05
CA PHE A 104 5.17 -5.95 -6.53
C PHE A 104 6.65 -5.95 -6.91
N HIS A 105 7.00 -5.38 -8.06
CA HIS A 105 8.32 -5.56 -8.67
C HIS A 105 9.19 -4.29 -8.58
N ALA A 106 8.67 -3.21 -7.99
CA ALA A 106 9.32 -1.92 -7.90
C ALA A 106 9.46 -1.48 -6.45
N ILE A 107 10.70 -1.19 -6.03
CA ILE A 107 10.96 -0.55 -4.73
C ILE A 107 10.70 0.94 -4.93
N ARG A 108 9.54 1.39 -4.47
CA ARG A 108 9.13 2.81 -4.42
C ARG A 108 8.21 3.01 -3.23
N GLN A 109 8.17 4.21 -2.67
CA GLN A 109 7.19 4.52 -1.65
C GLN A 109 5.77 4.42 -2.22
N SER A 110 4.93 3.60 -1.60
CA SER A 110 3.50 3.49 -1.89
C SER A 110 2.71 3.25 -0.60
N ARG A 111 1.40 3.57 -0.61
CA ARG A 111 0.50 3.33 0.52
C ARG A 111 0.20 1.84 0.72
N GLY A 112 -0.02 1.12 -0.39
CA GLY A 112 -0.19 -0.33 -0.42
C GLY A 112 1.02 -1.06 -1.00
N GLN A 113 1.46 -2.14 -0.34
CA GLN A 113 2.65 -2.92 -0.72
C GLN A 113 2.32 -4.29 -1.35
N GLN A 114 1.24 -4.95 -0.89
CA GLN A 114 1.04 -6.38 -1.13
C GLN A 114 -0.08 -6.71 -2.14
N GLY A 115 -0.72 -5.74 -2.80
CA GLY A 115 -1.74 -6.01 -3.83
C GLY A 115 -2.93 -6.89 -3.38
N ILE A 116 -3.23 -6.90 -2.07
CA ILE A 116 -4.32 -7.67 -1.45
C ILE A 116 -5.48 -6.78 -0.99
N GLY A 117 -5.28 -5.46 -0.96
CA GLY A 117 -6.14 -4.51 -0.26
C GLY A 117 -7.61 -4.57 -0.65
N ILE A 118 -7.94 -4.00 -1.82
CA ILE A 118 -9.34 -3.87 -2.26
C ILE A 118 -9.97 -5.22 -2.61
N THR A 119 -9.22 -6.16 -3.17
CA THR A 119 -9.68 -7.54 -3.42
C THR A 119 -10.03 -8.25 -2.11
N GLY A 120 -9.33 -7.97 -1.02
CA GLY A 120 -9.67 -8.45 0.32
C GLY A 120 -11.03 -7.92 0.80
N VAL A 121 -11.36 -6.67 0.48
CA VAL A 121 -12.69 -6.09 0.75
C VAL A 121 -13.78 -6.81 -0.04
N VAL A 122 -13.55 -7.04 -1.35
CA VAL A 122 -14.48 -7.79 -2.21
C VAL A 122 -14.75 -9.19 -1.64
N MET A 123 -13.68 -9.90 -1.26
CA MET A 123 -13.78 -11.22 -0.64
C MET A 123 -14.54 -11.17 0.68
N TYR A 124 -14.26 -10.18 1.54
CA TYR A 124 -14.95 -10.04 2.82
C TYR A 124 -16.45 -9.77 2.65
N CYS A 125 -16.84 -8.95 1.67
CA CYS A 125 -18.25 -8.73 1.32
C CYS A 125 -18.93 -10.04 0.92
N GLN A 126 -18.34 -10.77 -0.03
CA GLN A 126 -18.88 -12.06 -0.49
C GLN A 126 -19.01 -13.08 0.65
N LEU A 127 -18.02 -13.14 1.56
CA LEU A 127 -18.03 -14.10 2.68
C LEU A 127 -18.98 -13.72 3.81
N THR A 128 -19.37 -12.45 3.95
CA THR A 128 -20.20 -11.99 5.07
C THR A 128 -21.64 -11.71 4.69
N THR A 129 -21.88 -11.14 3.51
CA THR A 129 -23.22 -10.77 3.02
C THR A 129 -23.66 -11.60 1.82
N GLY A 130 -22.75 -12.34 1.17
CA GLY A 130 -23.02 -13.05 -0.08
C GLY A 130 -23.19 -12.14 -1.28
N ARG A 131 -22.99 -10.82 -1.12
CA ARG A 131 -23.14 -9.83 -2.19
C ARG A 131 -21.81 -9.57 -2.89
N THR A 132 -21.90 -9.31 -4.18
CA THR A 132 -20.81 -8.79 -5.00
C THR A 132 -20.57 -7.30 -4.69
N THR A 133 -19.38 -6.82 -5.02
CA THR A 133 -19.03 -5.39 -4.93
C THR A 133 -19.40 -4.71 -6.24
N HIS A 134 -20.17 -3.64 -6.17
CA HIS A 134 -20.56 -2.86 -7.33
C HIS A 134 -19.49 -1.82 -7.63
N VAL A 135 -18.98 -1.83 -8.87
CA VAL A 135 -17.97 -0.88 -9.32
C VAL A 135 -18.53 -0.10 -10.50
N ARG A 136 -18.53 1.22 -10.37
CA ARG A 136 -18.86 2.17 -11.42
C ARG A 136 -17.65 3.02 -11.72
N SER A 137 -17.21 3.05 -12.98
CA SER A 137 -15.96 3.70 -13.36
C SER A 137 -16.09 4.40 -14.70
N LYS A 138 -15.70 5.67 -14.76
CA LYS A 138 -15.70 6.46 -15.98
C LYS A 138 -14.30 6.95 -16.30
N ILE A 139 -13.86 6.71 -17.53
CA ILE A 139 -12.61 7.24 -18.08
C ILE A 139 -12.94 8.46 -18.94
N ALA A 140 -12.07 9.48 -18.93
CA ALA A 140 -12.31 10.75 -19.62
C ALA A 140 -12.54 10.60 -21.15
N SER A 141 -11.99 9.55 -21.75
CA SER A 141 -12.16 9.26 -23.18
C SER A 141 -13.53 8.66 -23.53
N GLU A 142 -14.30 8.19 -22.55
CA GLU A 142 -15.58 7.53 -22.78
C GLU A 142 -16.76 8.39 -22.30
N PRO A 143 -17.86 8.48 -23.08
CA PRO A 143 -19.02 9.29 -22.67
C PRO A 143 -19.83 8.64 -21.54
N THR A 144 -19.72 7.33 -21.37
CA THR A 144 -20.49 6.51 -20.42
C THR A 144 -19.55 5.88 -19.40
N ALA A 145 -20.05 5.65 -18.18
CA ALA A 145 -19.37 4.90 -17.14
C ALA A 145 -19.57 3.40 -17.35
N ALA A 146 -18.51 2.61 -17.18
CA ALA A 146 -18.59 1.16 -17.09
C ALA A 146 -19.12 0.77 -15.71
N VAL A 147 -20.09 -0.13 -15.68
CA VAL A 147 -20.70 -0.66 -14.46
C VAL A 147 -20.53 -2.17 -14.44
N VAL A 148 -19.98 -2.70 -13.34
CA VAL A 148 -19.75 -4.13 -13.17
C VAL A 148 -19.88 -4.51 -11.71
N ASP A 149 -20.61 -5.59 -11.44
CA ASP A 149 -20.58 -6.26 -10.14
C ASP A 149 -19.48 -7.32 -10.13
N ILE A 150 -18.55 -7.21 -9.19
CA ILE A 150 -17.38 -8.07 -9.06
C ILE A 150 -17.48 -8.93 -7.79
N GLY A 151 -17.23 -10.22 -7.96
CA GLY A 151 -16.92 -11.17 -6.89
C GLY A 151 -15.60 -11.88 -7.13
N LEU A 152 -15.25 -12.82 -6.25
CA LEU A 152 -14.01 -13.60 -6.30
C LEU A 152 -14.31 -15.09 -6.24
N ASP A 153 -13.85 -15.85 -7.23
CA ASP A 153 -13.74 -17.32 -7.14
C ASP A 153 -12.46 -17.66 -6.36
N THR A 154 -12.62 -18.05 -5.09
CA THR A 154 -11.50 -18.32 -4.18
C THR A 154 -10.73 -19.59 -4.53
N ARG A 155 -11.26 -20.48 -5.37
CA ARG A 155 -10.54 -21.67 -5.82
C ARG A 155 -9.64 -21.38 -7.00
N LYS A 156 -10.12 -20.54 -7.93
CA LYS A 156 -9.39 -20.19 -9.17
C LYS A 156 -8.58 -18.90 -9.05
N ASN A 157 -8.75 -18.13 -7.98
CA ASN A 157 -8.22 -16.77 -7.82
C ASN A 157 -8.53 -15.89 -9.05
N LYS A 158 -9.81 -15.88 -9.46
CA LYS A 158 -10.31 -15.13 -10.61
C LYS A 158 -11.59 -14.40 -10.27
N ALA A 159 -11.81 -13.26 -10.92
CA ALA A 159 -13.02 -12.47 -10.78
C ALA A 159 -14.25 -13.25 -11.27
N THR A 160 -15.34 -13.18 -10.54
CA THR A 160 -16.69 -13.48 -11.03
C THR A 160 -17.39 -12.17 -11.35
N LYS A 161 -18.16 -12.12 -12.44
CA LYS A 161 -18.76 -10.89 -12.93
C LYS A 161 -20.25 -11.04 -13.20
N SER A 162 -21.02 -10.04 -12.81
CA SER A 162 -22.44 -9.91 -13.08
C SER A 162 -22.80 -8.46 -13.42
N ASN A 163 -24.00 -8.24 -13.95
CA ASN A 163 -24.55 -6.91 -14.24
C ASN A 163 -23.59 -5.96 -14.98
N GLN A 164 -22.89 -6.49 -15.98
CA GLN A 164 -22.00 -5.68 -16.82
C GLN A 164 -22.84 -4.78 -17.72
N GLY A 165 -22.60 -3.49 -17.63
CA GLY A 165 -23.32 -2.50 -18.43
C GLY A 165 -22.52 -1.22 -18.59
N ARG A 166 -23.16 -0.26 -19.24
CA ARG A 166 -22.70 1.13 -19.33
C ARG A 166 -23.85 2.04 -18.99
N GLU A 167 -23.58 3.08 -18.21
CA GLU A 167 -24.58 4.08 -17.83
C GLU A 167 -24.02 5.49 -17.98
N ILE A 168 -24.91 6.48 -18.09
CA ILE A 168 -24.49 7.88 -18.04
C ILE A 168 -24.40 8.27 -16.57
N TRP A 169 -23.22 8.76 -16.16
CA TRP A 169 -22.98 9.17 -14.79
C TRP A 169 -23.02 10.70 -14.69
N TYR A 170 -23.98 11.20 -13.93
CA TYR A 170 -24.13 12.63 -13.64
C TYR A 170 -23.61 12.97 -12.24
N ASN A 171 -23.04 14.15 -12.11
CA ASN A 171 -22.76 14.79 -10.84
C ASN A 171 -24.06 15.26 -10.16
N PRO A 172 -24.04 15.59 -8.86
CA PRO A 172 -25.21 16.10 -8.14
C PRO A 172 -25.82 17.39 -8.72
N ASP A 173 -25.04 18.16 -9.49
CA ASP A 173 -25.47 19.39 -10.17
C ASP A 173 -26.11 19.13 -11.56
N GLY A 174 -26.22 17.86 -11.97
CA GLY A 174 -26.75 17.46 -13.28
C GLY A 174 -25.74 17.50 -14.43
N SER A 175 -24.49 17.91 -14.17
CA SER A 175 -23.41 17.84 -15.17
C SER A 175 -22.94 16.41 -15.39
N SER A 176 -22.40 16.09 -16.57
CA SER A 176 -21.79 14.77 -16.82
C SER A 176 -20.50 14.66 -16.03
N LYS A 177 -20.31 13.54 -15.31
CA LYS A 177 -19.05 13.26 -14.60
C LYS A 177 -17.93 13.12 -15.63
N ASP A 178 -16.81 13.81 -15.53
CA ASP A 178 -15.74 13.67 -16.54
C ASP A 178 -14.99 12.34 -16.41
N HIS A 179 -14.53 12.05 -15.19
CA HIS A 179 -13.79 10.83 -14.85
C HIS A 179 -13.94 10.53 -13.36
N GLY A 180 -13.70 9.27 -12.97
CA GLY A 180 -13.73 8.84 -11.58
C GLY A 180 -14.07 7.37 -11.42
N THR A 181 -13.92 6.87 -10.19
CA THR A 181 -14.36 5.53 -9.82
C THR A 181 -15.20 5.60 -8.55
N GLU A 182 -16.28 4.84 -8.52
CA GLU A 182 -17.11 4.60 -7.35
C GLU A 182 -17.12 3.10 -7.05
N VAL A 183 -16.84 2.78 -5.79
CA VAL A 183 -16.87 1.41 -5.27
C VAL A 183 -17.95 1.36 -4.19
N THR A 184 -18.96 0.52 -4.41
CA THR A 184 -20.04 0.26 -3.47
C THR A 184 -19.94 -1.18 -2.96
N ALA A 185 -19.72 -1.32 -1.66
CA ALA A 185 -19.48 -2.60 -0.99
C ALA A 185 -20.46 -2.79 0.18
N GLN A 186 -21.11 -3.96 0.24
CA GLN A 186 -21.95 -4.34 1.38
C GLN A 186 -21.24 -5.38 2.24
N LEU A 187 -20.90 -5.00 3.46
CA LEU A 187 -20.14 -5.85 4.38
C LEU A 187 -20.80 -5.89 5.75
N LYS A 188 -20.58 -7.01 6.46
CA LYS A 188 -20.93 -7.10 7.87
C LYS A 188 -19.90 -6.33 8.70
N ALA A 189 -20.27 -5.17 9.23
CA ALA A 189 -19.37 -4.30 9.96
C ALA A 189 -20.13 -3.38 10.92
N LYS A 190 -19.45 -2.91 11.97
CA LYS A 190 -20.05 -2.03 12.99
C LYS A 190 -19.38 -0.67 12.97
N TYR A 191 -20.17 0.37 12.75
CA TYR A 191 -19.69 1.75 12.92
C TYR A 191 -19.59 2.08 14.41
N GLN A 192 -18.44 2.63 14.83
CA GLN A 192 -18.20 3.06 16.20
C GLN A 192 -17.58 4.46 16.21
N LYS A 193 -17.97 5.28 17.19
CA LYS A 193 -17.38 6.59 17.46
C LYS A 193 -16.21 6.43 18.46
N GLY A 194 -15.23 7.33 18.39
CA GLY A 194 -14.07 7.35 19.29
C GLY A 194 -12.71 7.26 18.60
N ARG A 195 -11.66 6.87 19.34
CA ARG A 195 -10.26 6.87 18.86
C ARG A 195 -10.00 5.90 17.71
N GLN A 196 -10.68 4.76 17.68
CA GLN A 196 -10.57 3.77 16.59
C GLN A 196 -11.84 3.84 15.72
N SER A 197 -12.12 5.01 15.16
CA SER A 197 -13.27 5.25 14.28
C SER A 197 -12.84 5.54 12.85
N VAL A 198 -13.76 5.35 11.92
CA VAL A 198 -13.59 5.77 10.52
C VAL A 198 -13.33 7.27 10.43
N TRP A 199 -14.04 8.05 11.24
CA TRP A 199 -13.86 9.50 11.30
C TRP A 199 -12.42 9.89 11.65
N GLN A 200 -11.86 9.29 12.72
CA GLN A 200 -10.48 9.58 13.13
C GLN A 200 -9.47 9.14 12.06
N TYR A 201 -9.71 8.01 11.39
CA TYR A 201 -8.90 7.58 10.25
C TYR A 201 -8.89 8.64 9.14
N LEU A 202 -10.07 9.08 8.66
CA LEU A 202 -10.19 10.07 7.59
C LEU A 202 -9.62 11.43 8.00
N ARG A 203 -9.82 11.84 9.25
CA ARG A 203 -9.19 13.03 9.83
C ARG A 203 -7.66 12.93 9.74
N MET A 204 -7.07 11.84 10.22
CA MET A 204 -5.63 11.61 10.13
C MET A 204 -5.15 11.59 8.68
N THR A 205 -5.87 10.93 7.77
CA THR A 205 -5.57 10.91 6.34
C THR A 205 -5.55 12.32 5.73
N SER A 206 -6.48 13.20 6.15
CA SER A 206 -6.53 14.59 5.67
C SER A 206 -5.35 15.45 6.13
N ILE A 207 -4.72 15.10 7.27
CA ILE A 207 -3.54 15.79 7.81
C ILE A 207 -2.31 15.46 6.95
N VAL A 208 -2.10 14.18 6.64
CA VAL A 208 -0.93 13.72 5.87
C VAL A 208 -1.07 13.88 4.35
N ASN A 209 -2.29 14.13 3.87
CA ASN A 209 -2.57 14.41 2.47
C ASN A 209 -3.25 15.79 2.31
N PRO A 210 -2.51 16.89 2.53
CA PRO A 210 -3.09 18.23 2.52
C PRO A 210 -3.58 18.68 1.14
N HIS A 211 -3.17 18.02 0.07
CA HIS A 211 -3.66 18.24 -1.30
C HIS A 211 -4.99 17.56 -1.59
N ALA A 212 -5.41 16.62 -0.74
CA ALA A 212 -6.66 15.90 -0.92
C ALA A 212 -7.83 16.62 -0.23
N GLU A 213 -8.97 16.60 -0.91
CA GLU A 213 -10.26 16.97 -0.33
C GLU A 213 -11.03 15.69 0.01
N ILE A 214 -11.52 15.59 1.24
CA ILE A 214 -12.24 14.41 1.73
C ILE A 214 -13.58 14.85 2.32
N THR A 215 -14.67 14.26 1.81
CA THR A 215 -16.01 14.39 2.36
C THR A 215 -16.44 13.05 2.94
N PHE A 216 -16.91 13.04 4.18
CA PHE A 216 -17.40 11.84 4.84
C PHE A 216 -18.83 12.03 5.32
N THR A 217 -19.73 11.16 4.88
CA THR A 217 -21.09 11.06 5.41
C THR A 217 -21.17 9.84 6.32
N ASP A 218 -21.43 10.08 7.59
CA ASP A 218 -21.54 9.01 8.57
C ASP A 218 -22.90 8.28 8.48
N PRO A 219 -23.08 7.14 9.18
CA PRO A 219 -24.34 6.40 9.16
C PRO A 219 -25.51 7.06 9.88
N GLU A 220 -25.30 8.21 10.52
CA GLU A 220 -26.33 9.05 11.16
C GLU A 220 -26.70 10.24 10.26
N GLY A 221 -26.00 10.43 9.13
CA GLY A 221 -26.21 11.52 8.18
C GLY A 221 -25.37 12.76 8.44
N GLU A 222 -24.46 12.73 9.43
CA GLU A 222 -23.53 13.82 9.70
C GLU A 222 -22.48 13.90 8.59
N VAL A 223 -22.33 15.09 8.00
CA VAL A 223 -21.36 15.34 6.93
C VAL A 223 -20.15 16.06 7.51
N HIS A 224 -18.99 15.42 7.37
CA HIS A 224 -17.70 15.99 7.70
C HIS A 224 -16.95 16.33 6.42
N HIS A 225 -16.51 17.58 6.29
CA HIS A 225 -15.77 18.05 5.13
C HIS A 225 -14.38 18.52 5.53
N TRP A 226 -13.38 18.00 4.82
CA TRP A 226 -11.98 18.36 5.00
C TRP A 226 -11.44 18.93 3.68
N PRO A 227 -11.46 20.27 3.47
CA PRO A 227 -11.03 20.91 2.22
C PRO A 227 -9.52 20.82 1.99
N ARG A 228 -9.06 20.80 0.73
CA ARG A 228 -7.62 20.84 0.44
C ARG A 228 -6.97 22.15 0.93
N VAL A 229 -5.71 22.06 1.35
CA VAL A 229 -4.91 23.19 1.87
C VAL A 229 -3.81 23.60 0.88
N THR A 230 -3.51 22.74 -0.08
CA THR A 230 -2.51 22.98 -1.12
C THR A 230 -3.00 22.39 -2.44
N GLU A 231 -2.65 23.04 -3.54
CA GLU A 231 -2.82 22.50 -4.90
C GLU A 231 -1.54 21.87 -5.42
N ARG A 232 -0.45 21.93 -4.65
CA ARG A 232 0.81 21.27 -4.98
C ARG A 232 0.71 19.79 -4.65
N LEU A 233 0.68 18.97 -5.69
CA LEU A 233 0.77 17.52 -5.57
C LEU A 233 2.16 17.08 -5.09
N PRO A 234 2.24 15.95 -4.38
CA PRO A 234 3.50 15.31 -4.01
C PRO A 234 4.47 15.12 -5.17
N THR A 235 5.77 15.04 -4.85
CA THR A 235 6.78 14.65 -5.84
C THR A 235 6.54 13.24 -6.36
N LYS A 236 6.81 13.01 -7.65
CA LYS A 236 6.69 11.69 -8.25
C LYS A 236 7.78 10.79 -7.69
N VAL A 237 7.37 9.62 -7.19
CA VAL A 237 8.30 8.58 -6.75
C VAL A 237 8.78 7.77 -7.95
N GLU A 238 10.09 7.59 -8.05
CA GLU A 238 10.69 6.72 -9.06
C GLU A 238 10.98 5.33 -8.47
N ALA A 239 10.78 4.31 -9.29
CA ALA A 239 11.14 2.94 -8.91
C ALA A 239 12.66 2.81 -8.90
N ILE A 240 13.21 2.33 -7.78
CA ILE A 240 14.63 2.04 -7.66
C ILE A 240 14.88 0.54 -7.74
N LYS A 241 16.11 0.21 -8.14
CA LYS A 241 16.61 -1.17 -8.13
C LYS A 241 16.99 -1.57 -6.71
N PRO A 242 16.88 -2.86 -6.36
CA PRO A 242 17.28 -3.35 -5.05
C PRO A 242 18.77 -3.05 -4.80
N HIS A 243 19.09 -2.67 -3.58
CA HIS A 243 20.46 -2.42 -3.16
C HIS A 243 21.08 -3.71 -2.61
N PRO A 244 22.36 -4.03 -2.88
CA PRO A 244 22.96 -5.31 -2.49
C PRO A 244 22.84 -5.64 -0.99
N HIS A 245 23.01 -4.66 -0.10
CA HIS A 245 22.84 -4.84 1.37
C HIS A 245 21.44 -5.28 1.81
N GLY A 246 20.40 -5.10 0.99
CA GLY A 246 19.01 -5.40 1.33
C GLY A 246 18.47 -6.69 0.74
N ILE A 247 19.33 -7.46 0.08
CA ILE A 247 18.90 -8.65 -0.66
C ILE A 247 19.07 -9.89 0.19
N GLU A 248 18.11 -10.79 0.08
CA GLU A 248 18.16 -12.11 0.69
C GLU A 248 18.56 -13.19 -0.34
N LEU A 249 19.03 -14.33 0.15
CA LEU A 249 19.49 -15.45 -0.67
C LEU A 249 18.44 -15.87 -1.72
N GLY A 250 17.18 -16.03 -1.32
CA GLY A 250 16.12 -16.46 -2.22
C GLY A 250 15.81 -15.44 -3.33
N GLN A 251 15.90 -14.15 -3.01
CA GLN A 251 15.73 -13.10 -4.02
C GLN A 251 16.90 -13.09 -5.00
N LEU A 252 18.14 -13.22 -4.51
CA LEU A 252 19.33 -13.29 -5.36
C LEU A 252 19.31 -14.51 -6.29
N GLN A 253 18.89 -15.67 -5.78
CA GLN A 253 18.70 -16.89 -6.56
C GLN A 253 17.71 -16.68 -7.70
N ARG A 254 16.53 -16.12 -7.39
CA ARG A 254 15.50 -15.83 -8.40
C ARG A 254 16.04 -14.87 -9.46
N MET A 255 16.65 -13.75 -9.04
CA MET A 255 17.23 -12.76 -9.95
C MET A 255 18.31 -13.36 -10.85
N ALA A 256 19.16 -14.24 -10.33
CA ALA A 256 20.18 -14.92 -11.11
C ALA A 256 19.57 -15.90 -12.14
N SER A 257 18.50 -16.61 -11.76
CA SER A 257 17.81 -17.58 -12.62
C SER A 257 16.99 -16.93 -13.75
N GLU A 258 16.41 -15.74 -13.49
CA GLU A 258 15.60 -14.98 -14.46
C GLU A 258 16.43 -14.00 -15.31
N SER A 259 17.72 -13.83 -14.98
CA SER A 259 18.59 -12.89 -15.68
C SER A 259 18.87 -13.31 -17.11
N THR A 260 18.80 -12.34 -18.02
CA THR A 260 19.19 -12.46 -19.43
C THR A 260 20.63 -12.00 -19.68
N ASP A 261 21.35 -11.56 -18.64
CA ASP A 261 22.67 -10.97 -18.77
C ASP A 261 23.75 -12.01 -19.12
N SER A 262 24.65 -11.65 -20.01
CA SER A 262 25.72 -12.56 -20.47
C SER A 262 26.93 -12.63 -19.54
N ARG A 263 27.08 -11.67 -18.61
CA ARG A 263 28.24 -11.54 -17.72
C ARG A 263 27.82 -11.09 -16.33
N MET A 264 28.51 -11.59 -15.31
CA MET A 264 28.25 -11.25 -13.90
C MET A 264 28.42 -9.76 -13.61
N THR A 265 29.44 -9.13 -14.17
CA THR A 265 29.69 -7.70 -13.98
C THR A 265 28.56 -6.82 -14.52
N VAL A 266 27.95 -7.24 -15.64
CA VAL A 266 26.78 -6.57 -16.21
C VAL A 266 25.55 -6.80 -15.34
N PHE A 267 25.32 -8.03 -14.90
CA PHE A 267 24.24 -8.37 -13.98
C PHE A 267 24.28 -7.51 -12.71
N LEU A 268 25.45 -7.42 -12.07
CA LEU A 268 25.63 -6.66 -10.84
C LEU A 268 25.36 -5.16 -11.02
N ARG A 269 25.80 -4.58 -12.14
CA ARG A 269 25.61 -3.16 -12.45
C ARG A 269 24.19 -2.82 -12.90
N MET A 270 23.56 -3.72 -13.66
CA MET A 270 22.27 -3.45 -14.29
C MET A 270 21.10 -3.79 -13.39
N ASN A 271 21.24 -4.71 -12.44
CA ASN A 271 20.12 -5.16 -11.60
C ASN A 271 20.16 -4.58 -10.17
N PHE A 272 21.28 -4.02 -9.73
CA PHE A 272 21.41 -3.44 -8.39
C PHE A 272 21.64 -1.93 -8.42
N SER A 273 21.14 -1.23 -7.40
CA SER A 273 21.46 0.17 -7.17
C SER A 273 22.78 0.30 -6.40
N GLY A 274 23.51 1.39 -6.63
CA GLY A 274 24.74 1.69 -5.87
C GLY A 274 25.99 0.90 -6.27
N VAL A 275 25.92 0.04 -7.30
CA VAL A 275 27.05 -0.75 -7.80
C VAL A 275 27.75 -0.05 -8.95
N SER A 276 28.98 0.41 -8.71
CA SER A 276 29.85 0.96 -9.76
C SER A 276 30.57 -0.15 -10.53
N ALA A 277 31.14 0.17 -11.70
CA ALA A 277 31.92 -0.78 -12.48
C ALA A 277 33.15 -1.33 -11.72
N ARG A 278 33.71 -0.51 -10.81
CA ARG A 278 34.76 -0.94 -9.89
C ARG A 278 34.21 -1.92 -8.85
N ALA A 279 33.12 -1.55 -8.16
CA ALA A 279 32.49 -2.38 -7.15
C ALA A 279 32.02 -3.73 -7.72
N SER A 280 31.50 -3.79 -8.96
CA SER A 280 31.10 -5.06 -9.57
C SER A 280 32.27 -6.03 -9.76
N LYS A 281 33.47 -5.53 -10.08
CA LYS A 281 34.66 -6.38 -10.23
C LYS A 281 35.18 -6.83 -8.87
N GLU A 282 35.26 -5.89 -7.93
CA GLU A 282 35.61 -6.19 -6.54
C GLU A 282 34.68 -7.28 -5.97
N LEU A 283 33.37 -7.15 -6.11
CA LEU A 283 32.40 -8.16 -5.67
C LEU A 283 32.63 -9.55 -6.29
N CYS A 284 32.92 -9.62 -7.60
CA CYS A 284 33.25 -10.89 -8.24
C CYS A 284 34.52 -11.53 -7.65
N VAL A 285 35.54 -10.71 -7.37
CA VAL A 285 36.80 -11.18 -6.76
C VAL A 285 36.55 -11.66 -5.32
N ALA A 286 35.80 -10.93 -4.51
CA ALA A 286 35.44 -11.32 -3.14
C ALA A 286 34.65 -12.64 -3.09
N ALA A 287 33.76 -12.83 -4.05
CA ALA A 287 32.92 -14.02 -4.16
C ALA A 287 33.60 -15.20 -4.87
N GLU A 288 34.84 -15.02 -5.38
CA GLU A 288 35.57 -16.02 -6.17
C GLU A 288 34.81 -16.46 -7.45
N ILE A 289 34.13 -15.52 -8.09
CA ILE A 289 33.34 -15.74 -9.31
C ILE A 289 34.05 -15.10 -10.52
N ASP A 290 34.24 -15.87 -11.60
CA ASP A 290 34.78 -15.33 -12.84
C ASP A 290 33.81 -14.29 -13.47
N GLU A 291 34.35 -13.16 -13.93
CA GLU A 291 33.59 -12.03 -14.47
C GLU A 291 32.73 -12.43 -15.69
N LYS A 292 33.17 -13.44 -16.45
CA LYS A 292 32.50 -13.93 -17.65
C LYS A 292 31.43 -14.99 -17.37
N THR A 293 31.30 -15.41 -16.10
CA THR A 293 30.27 -16.37 -15.70
C THR A 293 28.88 -15.80 -15.96
N LYS A 294 28.00 -16.63 -16.50
CA LYS A 294 26.59 -16.27 -16.67
C LYS A 294 25.85 -16.41 -15.33
N PRO A 295 24.99 -15.45 -14.93
CA PRO A 295 24.25 -15.53 -13.68
C PRO A 295 23.42 -16.80 -13.51
N THR A 296 22.85 -17.31 -14.60
CA THR A 296 22.05 -18.54 -14.62
C THR A 296 22.84 -19.82 -14.32
N LYS A 297 24.18 -19.76 -14.40
CA LYS A 297 25.07 -20.90 -14.13
C LYS A 297 25.69 -20.87 -12.73
N MET A 298 25.28 -19.94 -11.86
CA MET A 298 25.84 -19.88 -10.51
C MET A 298 25.38 -21.05 -9.66
N ASN A 299 26.33 -21.64 -8.93
CA ASN A 299 26.04 -22.66 -7.94
C ASN A 299 25.48 -22.02 -6.65
N PRO A 300 24.70 -22.74 -5.84
CA PRO A 300 24.16 -22.22 -4.58
C PRO A 300 25.22 -21.65 -3.62
N ASP A 301 26.41 -22.25 -3.59
CA ASP A 301 27.52 -21.77 -2.75
C ASP A 301 28.13 -20.47 -3.28
N GLN A 302 28.18 -20.29 -4.61
CA GLN A 302 28.61 -19.02 -5.22
C GLN A 302 27.59 -17.91 -4.94
N ILE A 303 26.29 -18.23 -4.94
CA ILE A 303 25.24 -17.27 -4.57
C ILE A 303 25.37 -16.84 -3.11
N ARG A 304 25.68 -17.79 -2.21
CA ARG A 304 25.95 -17.49 -0.79
C ARG A 304 27.21 -16.62 -0.64
N ALA A 305 28.30 -16.98 -1.31
CA ALA A 305 29.54 -16.19 -1.28
C ALA A 305 29.34 -14.75 -1.77
N LEU A 306 28.52 -14.57 -2.81
CA LEU A 306 28.17 -13.24 -3.31
C LEU A 306 27.33 -12.44 -2.30
N LEU A 307 26.41 -13.11 -1.58
CA LEU A 307 25.60 -12.49 -0.54
C LEU A 307 26.45 -12.05 0.68
N GLU A 308 27.36 -12.91 1.13
CA GLU A 308 28.34 -12.58 2.18
C GLU A 308 29.21 -11.39 1.76
N SER A 309 29.58 -11.32 0.47
CA SER A 309 30.29 -10.17 -0.11
C SER A 309 29.46 -8.89 -0.10
N PHE A 310 28.14 -8.99 -0.34
CA PHE A 310 27.23 -7.84 -0.22
C PHE A 310 27.10 -7.36 1.22
N GLN A 311 27.12 -8.25 2.21
CA GLN A 311 27.01 -7.90 3.62
C GLN A 311 28.32 -7.36 4.20
N GLY A 312 29.42 -7.46 3.45
CA GLY A 312 30.74 -7.00 3.86
C GLY A 312 31.50 -8.02 4.71
N GLU A 313 31.03 -9.26 4.78
CA GLU A 313 31.68 -10.36 5.49
C GLU A 313 32.92 -10.84 4.73
N ARG A 314 32.87 -10.79 3.39
CA ARG A 314 34.03 -11.06 2.54
C ARG A 314 34.79 -9.78 2.22
N LEU A 315 36.08 -9.78 2.54
CA LEU A 315 36.96 -8.62 2.42
C LEU A 315 37.89 -8.78 1.22
N ILE A 316 38.18 -7.66 0.56
CA ILE A 316 39.24 -7.57 -0.44
C ILE A 316 40.29 -6.65 0.11
N ASN A 317 41.54 -7.12 0.18
CA ASN A 317 42.66 -6.34 0.74
C ASN A 317 42.34 -5.78 2.14
N GLY A 318 41.66 -6.57 2.97
CA GLY A 318 41.28 -6.21 4.34
C GLY A 318 40.16 -5.18 4.47
N LYS A 319 39.44 -4.84 3.39
CA LYS A 319 38.33 -3.89 3.42
C LYS A 319 37.06 -4.46 2.76
N PRO A 320 35.87 -4.12 3.28
CA PRO A 320 34.62 -4.48 2.62
C PRO A 320 34.48 -3.68 1.31
N VAL A 321 33.78 -4.25 0.34
CA VAL A 321 33.53 -3.57 -0.93
C VAL A 321 32.67 -2.33 -0.69
N LYS A 322 33.17 -1.18 -1.13
CA LYS A 322 32.46 0.09 -0.94
C LYS A 322 31.34 0.24 -1.96
N LEU A 323 30.11 0.13 -1.49
CA LEU A 323 28.89 0.40 -2.26
C LEU A 323 28.46 1.85 -2.06
N LEU A 324 27.81 2.42 -3.09
CA LEU A 324 27.20 3.74 -2.98
C LEU A 324 25.80 3.60 -2.39
N ASN A 325 25.38 4.59 -1.62
CA ASN A 325 24.02 4.60 -1.09
C ASN A 325 22.99 4.57 -2.23
N PRO A 326 21.86 3.85 -2.05
CA PRO A 326 20.76 3.89 -2.99
C PRO A 326 20.21 5.32 -3.15
N PRO A 327 19.67 5.65 -4.33
CA PRO A 327 19.13 6.97 -4.57
C PRO A 327 17.85 7.19 -3.76
N THR A 328 17.62 8.42 -3.32
CA THR A 328 16.51 8.80 -2.41
C THR A 328 15.28 9.33 -3.15
N ASN A 329 15.31 9.37 -4.48
CA ASN A 329 14.19 9.74 -5.36
C ASN A 329 13.02 8.74 -5.33
N CYS A 330 13.18 7.60 -4.64
CA CYS A 330 12.08 6.68 -4.34
C CYS A 330 11.18 7.16 -3.20
N LEU A 331 11.57 8.22 -2.49
CA LEU A 331 10.83 8.81 -1.38
C LEU A 331 10.10 10.10 -1.80
N SER A 332 8.95 10.32 -1.19
CA SER A 332 8.11 11.50 -1.31
C SER A 332 7.72 11.93 0.12
N PRO A 333 8.54 12.79 0.78
CA PRO A 333 8.18 13.37 2.06
C PRO A 333 6.96 14.29 1.92
N ILE A 334 6.32 14.62 3.04
CA ILE A 334 5.22 15.59 3.07
C ILE A 334 5.78 17.02 3.05
N GLU A 335 6.96 17.26 3.62
CA GLU A 335 7.58 18.58 3.81
C GLU A 335 7.01 19.33 5.04
N GLU A 336 7.91 20.00 5.78
CA GLU A 336 7.61 20.67 7.06
C GLU A 336 6.45 21.65 7.01
N LEU A 337 6.37 22.45 5.95
CA LEU A 337 5.33 23.47 5.75
C LEU A 337 3.95 22.84 5.53
N LEU A 338 3.90 21.72 4.80
CA LEU A 338 2.66 21.03 4.49
C LEU A 338 2.13 20.29 5.72
N ILE A 339 3.02 19.71 6.54
CA ILE A 339 2.65 19.14 7.85
C ILE A 339 2.06 20.24 8.74
N LYS A 340 2.73 21.39 8.84
CA LYS A 340 2.24 22.52 9.65
C LYS A 340 0.85 22.97 9.22
N LYS A 341 0.62 23.09 7.91
CA LYS A 341 -0.69 23.44 7.32
C LYS A 341 -1.77 22.40 7.59
N GLY A 342 -1.46 21.10 7.43
CA GLY A 342 -2.40 20.01 7.69
C GLY A 342 -2.82 19.92 9.16
N LEU A 343 -1.87 20.14 10.07
CA LEU A 343 -2.12 20.17 11.51
C LEU A 343 -2.98 21.38 11.91
N SER A 344 -2.66 22.58 11.40
CA SER A 344 -3.40 23.81 11.70
C SER A 344 -4.89 23.76 11.30
N LYS A 345 -5.23 22.96 10.29
CA LYS A 345 -6.61 22.79 9.82
C LYS A 345 -7.47 21.97 10.78
N THR A 346 -6.88 20.98 11.44
CA THR A 346 -7.64 19.94 12.16
C THR A 346 -7.59 20.10 13.67
N ILE A 347 -6.67 20.90 14.19
CA ILE A 347 -6.41 21.09 15.62
C ILE A 347 -6.15 22.58 15.87
N ASP A 348 -7.01 23.19 16.67
CA ASP A 348 -6.77 24.54 17.19
C ASP A 348 -5.63 24.49 18.21
N SER A 349 -4.57 25.27 17.96
CA SER A 349 -3.33 25.17 18.72
C SER A 349 -2.62 26.50 18.84
N ARG A 350 -1.90 26.67 19.95
CA ARG A 350 -1.12 27.88 20.24
C ARG A 350 0.28 27.82 19.63
N PHE A 351 0.81 26.60 19.45
CA PHE A 351 2.16 26.37 18.97
C PHE A 351 2.22 25.10 18.11
N ILE A 352 2.91 25.19 16.97
CA ILE A 352 3.17 24.06 16.06
C ILE A 352 4.64 24.12 15.65
N ALA A 353 5.37 23.02 15.86
CA ALA A 353 6.72 22.79 15.37
C ALA A 353 6.75 21.56 14.46
N THR A 354 7.46 21.66 13.34
CA THR A 354 7.62 20.55 12.38
C THR A 354 9.09 20.42 11.99
N LEU A 355 9.53 19.19 11.72
CA LEU A 355 10.91 18.88 11.31
C LEU A 355 10.90 17.72 10.31
N THR A 356 11.60 17.88 9.20
CA THR A 356 11.84 16.83 8.19
C THR A 356 13.34 16.54 8.17
N ARG A 357 13.74 15.33 8.59
CA ARG A 357 15.14 14.90 8.59
C ARG A 357 15.64 14.61 7.17
N ALA A 358 16.96 14.63 6.98
CA ALA A 358 17.57 14.11 5.75
C ALA A 358 17.30 12.59 5.63
N PRO A 359 17.15 12.06 4.39
CA PRO A 359 16.93 10.63 4.18
C PRO A 359 18.16 9.81 4.60
N GLU A 360 17.92 8.68 5.25
CA GLU A 360 18.92 7.71 5.64
C GLU A 360 18.63 6.35 4.99
N VAL A 361 19.57 5.41 5.05
CA VAL A 361 19.43 4.09 4.42
C VAL A 361 19.65 3.01 5.46
N THR A 362 18.73 2.05 5.52
CA THR A 362 18.85 0.86 6.36
C THR A 362 18.57 -0.38 5.54
N GLN A 363 19.42 -1.41 5.65
CA GLN A 363 19.31 -2.66 4.87
C GLN A 363 19.03 -2.40 3.38
N GLY A 364 19.71 -1.44 2.76
CA GLY A 364 19.52 -1.09 1.36
C GLY A 364 18.22 -0.36 1.00
N ASN A 365 17.38 -0.03 1.98
CA ASN A 365 16.13 0.71 1.80
C ASN A 365 16.29 2.15 2.32
N PRO A 366 16.14 3.16 1.45
CA PRO A 366 16.03 4.55 1.88
C PRO A 366 14.77 4.76 2.73
N TYR A 367 14.89 5.56 3.78
CA TYR A 367 13.77 6.01 4.60
C TYR A 367 13.99 7.46 5.05
N GLN A 368 12.91 8.15 5.39
CA GLN A 368 12.94 9.52 5.88
C GLN A 368 11.92 9.69 7.00
N VAL A 369 12.28 10.43 8.04
CA VAL A 369 11.45 10.65 9.23
C VAL A 369 11.04 12.11 9.30
N GLU A 370 9.74 12.33 9.50
CA GLU A 370 9.13 13.64 9.68
C GLU A 370 8.38 13.66 11.00
N VAL A 371 8.53 14.74 11.77
CA VAL A 371 7.92 14.90 13.09
C VAL A 371 7.16 16.22 13.14
N GLY A 372 5.95 16.18 13.69
CA GLY A 372 5.15 17.35 14.00
C GLY A 372 4.74 17.32 15.46
N LEU A 373 4.96 18.43 16.17
CA LEU A 373 4.54 18.64 17.55
C LEU A 373 3.55 19.79 17.60
N ILE A 374 2.44 19.56 18.28
CA ILE A 374 1.42 20.57 18.53
C ILE A 374 1.27 20.74 20.04
N PHE A 375 1.17 21.99 20.49
CA PHE A 375 0.98 22.31 21.89
C PHE A 375 0.00 23.48 22.09
N GLY A 376 -0.81 23.40 23.15
CA GLY A 376 -1.75 24.44 23.57
C GLY A 376 -3.12 24.37 22.91
N GLY A 377 -3.92 25.42 23.08
CA GLY A 377 -5.33 25.47 22.64
C GLY A 377 -6.25 24.79 23.66
N ASN A 378 -7.26 24.07 23.15
CA ASN A 378 -8.26 23.35 23.97
C ASN A 378 -7.82 21.92 24.37
N MET A 379 -6.51 21.64 24.35
CA MET A 379 -6.02 20.32 24.73
C MET A 379 -6.09 20.12 26.25
N PRO A 380 -6.63 19.00 26.75
CA PRO A 380 -6.71 18.73 28.18
C PRO A 380 -5.32 18.52 28.78
N ALA A 381 -4.98 19.30 29.82
CA ALA A 381 -3.67 19.26 30.47
C ALA A 381 -3.40 17.94 31.22
N ASP A 382 -4.45 17.28 31.72
CA ASP A 382 -4.34 16.08 32.57
C ASP A 382 -4.35 14.76 31.79
N LYS A 383 -4.25 14.81 30.46
CA LYS A 383 -4.24 13.60 29.63
C LYS A 383 -2.85 13.32 29.06
N PRO A 384 -2.49 12.03 28.88
CA PRO A 384 -1.26 11.67 28.21
C PRO A 384 -1.23 12.21 26.77
N VAL A 385 -0.02 12.44 26.26
CA VAL A 385 0.21 12.95 24.90
C VAL A 385 -0.48 12.06 23.88
N GLU A 386 -1.25 12.67 22.98
CA GLU A 386 -1.87 11.97 21.87
C GLU A 386 -0.84 11.75 20.75
N ILE A 387 -0.46 10.50 20.51
CA ILE A 387 0.51 10.13 19.47
C ILE A 387 -0.23 9.74 18.19
N LEU A 388 -0.04 10.52 17.13
CA LEU A 388 -0.48 10.20 15.78
C LEU A 388 0.69 9.59 14.99
N ARG A 389 0.51 8.38 14.49
CA ARG A 389 1.57 7.63 13.79
C ARG A 389 1.20 7.44 12.33
N PHE A 390 2.20 7.56 11.47
CA PHE A 390 2.05 7.44 10.02
C PHE A 390 3.20 6.62 9.44
N ALA A 391 2.91 5.85 8.41
CA ALA A 391 3.90 5.18 7.58
C ALA A 391 3.50 5.35 6.11
N ASN A 392 4.41 5.84 5.26
CA ASN A 392 4.15 6.09 3.84
C ASN A 392 2.85 6.87 3.56
N ARG A 393 2.55 7.90 4.39
CA ARG A 393 1.30 8.70 4.35
C ARG A 393 0.01 7.94 4.68
N VAL A 394 0.12 6.77 5.31
CA VAL A 394 -0.99 5.97 5.80
C VAL A 394 -1.05 6.06 7.34
N PRO A 395 -2.20 6.44 7.93
CA PRO A 395 -2.38 6.45 9.38
C PRO A 395 -2.30 5.05 10.02
N LEU A 396 -1.60 4.95 11.15
CA LEU A 396 -1.46 3.71 11.94
C LEU A 396 -2.33 3.77 13.21
N MET A 397 -3.54 3.19 13.13
CA MET A 397 -4.55 3.24 14.21
C MET A 397 -4.39 2.17 15.29
N TYR A 398 -3.77 1.04 14.96
CA TYR A 398 -3.71 -0.15 15.83
C TYR A 398 -2.29 -0.43 16.33
N GLN A 399 -2.20 -1.28 17.37
CA GLN A 399 -0.95 -1.80 17.92
C GLN A 399 0.07 -0.71 18.29
N GLN A 400 -0.38 0.33 19.00
CA GLN A 400 0.49 1.43 19.42
C GLN A 400 1.62 0.98 20.35
N GLY A 401 1.35 0.07 21.30
CA GLY A 401 2.33 -0.35 22.31
C GLY A 401 3.55 -1.11 21.78
N GLY A 402 3.42 -1.78 20.63
CA GLY A 402 4.53 -2.49 19.97
C GLY A 402 5.23 -1.68 18.87
N CYS A 403 4.81 -0.43 18.64
CA CYS A 403 5.34 0.36 17.55
C CYS A 403 6.63 1.07 17.94
N LEU A 404 7.65 0.97 17.08
CA LEU A 404 8.94 1.64 17.24
C LEU A 404 8.79 3.15 17.46
N LEU A 405 7.87 3.81 16.72
CA LEU A 405 7.62 5.25 16.86
C LEU A 405 7.13 5.61 18.27
N THR A 406 6.21 4.81 18.81
CA THR A 406 5.72 5.00 20.18
C THR A 406 6.85 4.81 21.19
N LYS A 407 7.62 3.72 21.03
CA LYS A 407 8.73 3.40 21.94
C LYS A 407 9.83 4.45 21.92
N ALA A 408 10.12 5.03 20.76
CA ALA A 408 11.06 6.14 20.63
C ALA A 408 10.58 7.39 21.38
N ILE A 409 9.28 7.71 21.31
CA ILE A 409 8.69 8.83 22.06
C ILE A 409 8.67 8.54 23.57
N GLU A 410 8.32 7.32 23.98
CA GLU A 410 8.31 6.91 25.39
C GLU A 410 9.71 6.86 26.03
N SER A 411 10.77 6.73 25.22
CA SER A 411 12.15 6.67 25.71
C SER A 411 12.77 8.02 26.06
N VAL A 412 12.09 9.12 25.72
CA VAL A 412 12.47 10.50 26.02
C VAL A 412 11.54 11.01 27.10
#